data_AF-A0A2D6I2I9-F1
#
_entry.id   AF-A0A2D6I2I9-F1
#
_cell.length_a   1.000
_cell.length_b   1.000
_cell.length_c   1.000
_cell.angle_alpha   90.00
_cell.angle_beta   90.00
_cell.angle_gamma   90.00
#
_symmetry.space_group_name_H-M   'P 1'
#
loop_
_entity.id
_entity.type
_entity.pdbx_description
1 polymer ?
#
loop_
_entity_poly.entity_id
_entity_poly.type
_entity_poly.pdbx_seq_one_letter_code
_entity_poly.pdbx_strand_id
1 'polypeptide(L)'
;MAAGAAAIMVAVGLAAAPAIADSPPQPDPVPISAVTQTRVTLTFTGNGCKGCVITPQQLILASDNGGQEVSWNDDFSTKRKVRGDSVTFVVPTENTRGMSFMIQPPEEGSGPGINANPVIVFQYAGYEPGEWVERSQAVKASSGSPCWAGTTEASVSLSVNVRAVKLRAVDDSRVRVPLAWVAPTEAAVGGFTSTDRGVVAAQDVYPCGGTS
;
A
#
# COMPACT_ATOMS: atom_id res chain seq x y z
N MET A 1 -69.12 68.85 41.50
CA MET A 1 -68.69 68.65 42.90
C MET A 1 -69.06 67.23 43.30
N ALA A 2 -68.07 66.34 43.40
CA ALA A 2 -68.04 65.15 44.27
C ALA A 2 -66.75 64.38 43.94
N ALA A 3 -65.97 64.11 44.98
CA ALA A 3 -64.61 63.60 44.97
C ALA A 3 -64.54 62.09 45.25
N GLY A 4 -63.36 61.51 45.07
CA GLY A 4 -62.92 60.27 45.74
C GLY A 4 -62.60 59.13 44.77
N ALA A 5 -61.53 58.36 44.93
CA ALA A 5 -60.41 58.40 45.86
C ALA A 5 -59.25 57.65 45.19
N ALA A 6 -58.02 58.11 45.42
CA ALA A 6 -56.80 57.52 44.88
C ALA A 6 -56.37 56.28 45.68
N ALA A 7 -55.94 55.23 44.99
CA ALA A 7 -55.17 54.13 45.56
C ALA A 7 -53.83 54.05 44.82
N ILE A 8 -52.76 54.39 45.52
CA ILE A 8 -51.38 54.30 45.02
C ILE A 8 -50.87 52.91 45.38
N MET A 9 -50.74 52.02 44.38
CA MET A 9 -50.02 50.75 44.54
C MET A 9 -48.53 50.97 44.29
N VAL A 10 -47.72 50.68 45.31
CA VAL A 10 -46.26 50.63 45.23
C VAL A 10 -45.87 49.25 44.70
N ALA A 11 -45.41 49.17 43.46
CA ALA A 11 -44.83 47.97 42.88
C ALA A 11 -43.29 48.07 42.92
N VAL A 12 -42.68 47.25 43.77
CA VAL A 12 -41.23 47.05 43.85
C VAL A 12 -40.83 46.12 42.70
N GLY A 13 -40.26 46.67 41.64
CA GLY A 13 -39.74 45.90 40.50
C GLY A 13 -38.26 45.56 40.68
N LEU A 14 -37.96 44.27 40.83
CA LEU A 14 -36.60 43.70 40.83
C LEU A 14 -35.84 44.08 39.55
N ALA A 15 -34.61 44.58 39.69
CA ALA A 15 -33.67 44.72 38.59
C ALA A 15 -33.14 43.33 38.18
N ALA A 16 -33.50 42.88 36.98
CA ALA A 16 -32.92 41.69 36.37
C ALA A 16 -31.56 42.05 35.76
N ALA A 17 -30.49 41.37 36.20
CA ALA A 17 -29.17 41.47 35.59
C ALA A 17 -29.19 40.85 34.17
N PRO A 18 -28.44 41.40 33.20
CA PRO A 18 -28.34 40.80 31.88
C PRO A 18 -27.62 39.45 31.96
N ALA A 19 -28.27 38.41 31.43
CA ALA A 19 -27.64 37.12 31.22
C ALA A 19 -26.56 37.27 30.14
N ILE A 20 -25.31 36.97 30.50
CA ILE A 20 -24.20 36.89 29.56
C ILE A 20 -24.49 35.65 28.70
N ALA A 21 -24.78 35.86 27.41
CA ALA A 21 -24.95 34.77 26.46
C ALA A 21 -23.57 34.12 26.24
N ASP A 22 -23.41 32.92 26.79
CA ASP A 22 -22.24 32.09 26.55
C ASP A 22 -22.25 31.71 25.06
N SER A 23 -21.26 32.19 24.32
CA SER A 23 -21.17 31.89 22.88
C SER A 23 -20.87 30.39 22.72
N PRO A 24 -21.54 29.68 21.79
CA PRO A 24 -21.25 28.28 21.56
C PRO A 24 -19.76 28.10 21.20
N PRO A 25 -19.12 27.02 21.66
CA PRO A 25 -17.70 26.79 21.40
C PRO A 25 -17.44 26.83 19.89
N GLN A 26 -16.56 27.73 19.46
CA GLN A 26 -16.09 27.73 18.07
C GLN A 26 -15.36 26.40 17.82
N PRO A 27 -15.69 25.68 16.75
CA PRO A 27 -14.94 24.48 16.38
C PRO A 27 -13.49 24.88 16.12
N ASP A 28 -12.56 24.13 16.73
CA ASP A 28 -11.13 24.34 16.56
C ASP A 28 -10.75 24.29 15.06
N PRO A 29 -9.74 25.07 14.62
CA PRO A 29 -9.20 24.95 13.28
C PRO A 29 -8.74 23.52 13.02
N VAL A 30 -9.37 22.84 12.06
CA VAL A 30 -8.95 21.50 11.62
C VAL A 30 -7.51 21.59 11.12
N PRO A 31 -6.57 20.82 11.66
CA PRO A 31 -5.18 20.86 11.21
C PRO A 31 -5.07 20.43 9.75
N ILE A 32 -4.14 21.08 9.06
CA ILE A 32 -3.76 20.93 7.66
C ILE A 32 -3.53 19.44 7.33
N SER A 33 -4.33 18.93 6.39
CA SER A 33 -4.32 17.62 5.73
C SER A 33 -3.62 16.46 6.46
N ALA A 34 -4.40 15.61 7.15
CA ALA A 34 -3.95 14.28 7.50
C ALA A 34 -3.58 13.52 6.22
N VAL A 35 -2.32 13.07 6.11
CA VAL A 35 -1.89 12.17 5.04
C VAL A 35 -2.83 10.98 5.04
N THR A 36 -3.57 10.80 3.94
CA THR A 36 -4.49 9.67 3.83
C THR A 36 -3.67 8.40 3.85
N GLN A 37 -4.03 7.45 4.71
CA GLN A 37 -3.34 6.18 4.86
C GLN A 37 -4.19 5.04 4.30
N THR A 38 -3.52 4.09 3.65
CA THR A 38 -4.10 2.84 3.19
C THR A 38 -3.55 1.68 3.99
N ARG A 39 -4.44 0.82 4.49
CA ARG A 39 -4.10 -0.49 5.04
C ARG A 39 -3.97 -1.50 3.90
N VAL A 40 -2.76 -1.96 3.60
CA VAL A 40 -2.53 -2.99 2.58
C VAL A 40 -2.26 -4.32 3.27
N THR A 41 -3.12 -5.31 3.03
CA THR A 41 -2.92 -6.67 3.54
C THR A 41 -2.59 -7.62 2.39
N LEU A 42 -1.43 -8.27 2.45
CA LEU A 42 -1.08 -9.35 1.52
C LEU A 42 -1.39 -10.68 2.20
N THR A 43 -2.17 -11.52 1.54
CA THR A 43 -2.49 -12.88 2.00
C THR A 43 -1.82 -13.87 1.07
N PHE A 44 -0.82 -14.57 1.57
CA PHE A 44 0.01 -15.51 0.84
C PHE A 44 -0.60 -16.91 0.85
N THR A 45 -0.76 -17.49 -0.34
CA THR A 45 -1.17 -18.88 -0.50
C THR A 45 -0.03 -19.72 -1.05
N GLY A 46 0.10 -20.94 -0.52
CA GLY A 46 1.23 -21.84 -0.78
C GLY A 46 2.33 -21.74 0.26
N ASN A 47 3.46 -22.41 0.01
CA ASN A 47 4.53 -22.59 0.98
C ASN A 47 5.82 -21.82 0.63
N GLY A 48 5.77 -20.97 -0.40
CA GLY A 48 6.96 -20.28 -0.90
C GLY A 48 7.40 -19.05 -0.10
N CYS A 49 6.60 -18.56 0.86
CA CYS A 49 6.96 -17.38 1.65
C CYS A 49 6.75 -17.46 3.17
N LYS A 50 6.69 -18.66 3.75
CA LYS A 50 6.61 -18.80 5.20
C LYS A 50 7.87 -18.20 5.85
N GLY A 51 7.69 -17.13 6.63
CA GLY A 51 8.79 -16.45 7.32
C GLY A 51 9.62 -15.50 6.45
N CYS A 52 9.21 -15.22 5.21
CA CYS A 52 9.77 -14.13 4.42
C CYS A 52 9.66 -12.79 5.13
N VAL A 53 10.57 -11.88 4.84
CA VAL A 53 10.40 -10.45 5.11
C VAL A 53 9.93 -9.78 3.82
N ILE A 54 8.86 -9.02 3.91
CA ILE A 54 8.29 -8.26 2.80
C ILE A 54 8.57 -6.79 3.04
N THR A 55 9.10 -6.12 2.02
CA THR A 55 9.44 -4.69 2.06
C THR A 55 8.63 -3.97 0.97
N PRO A 56 7.66 -3.12 1.33
CA PRO A 56 7.00 -2.24 0.36
C PRO A 56 7.98 -1.16 -0.07
N GLN A 57 8.02 -0.85 -1.36
CA GLN A 57 8.92 0.14 -1.94
C GLN A 57 8.20 0.85 -3.09
N GLN A 58 8.57 2.10 -3.36
CA GLN A 58 8.06 2.84 -4.51
C GLN A 58 9.21 3.60 -5.17
N LEU A 59 9.31 3.46 -6.48
CA LEU A 59 10.11 4.32 -7.33
C LEU A 59 9.38 4.43 -8.66
N ILE A 60 8.85 5.59 -9.00
CA ILE A 60 8.22 5.85 -10.29
C ILE A 60 9.14 6.77 -11.07
N LEU A 61 9.63 6.31 -12.22
CA LEU A 61 10.51 7.09 -13.08
C LEU A 61 9.77 8.26 -13.70
N ALA A 62 10.50 9.36 -13.95
CA ALA A 62 9.96 10.57 -14.56
C ALA A 62 9.24 10.31 -15.90
N SER A 63 9.69 9.33 -16.68
CA SER A 63 9.08 8.90 -17.95
C SER A 63 7.61 8.49 -17.81
N ASP A 64 7.24 7.96 -16.64
CA ASP A 64 5.93 7.37 -16.36
C ASP A 64 5.15 8.18 -15.30
N ASN A 65 5.66 9.37 -14.99
CA ASN A 65 5.12 10.24 -13.95
C ASN A 65 5.21 11.73 -14.32
N GLY A 66 4.84 12.06 -15.56
CA GLY A 66 4.68 13.45 -16.01
C GLY A 66 5.96 14.28 -15.96
N GLY A 67 7.13 13.65 -16.05
CA GLY A 67 8.44 14.31 -16.00
C GLY A 67 9.03 14.46 -14.60
N GLN A 68 8.37 13.96 -13.55
CA GLN A 68 8.88 14.02 -12.18
C GLN A 68 9.12 12.62 -11.62
N GLU A 69 10.31 12.37 -11.07
CA GLU A 69 10.56 11.14 -10.32
C GLU A 69 9.90 11.20 -8.94
N VAL A 70 9.29 10.10 -8.52
CA VAL A 70 8.77 9.93 -7.16
C VAL A 70 9.39 8.69 -6.58
N SER A 71 9.95 8.81 -5.38
CA SER A 71 10.51 7.69 -4.64
C SER A 71 9.97 7.73 -3.23
N TRP A 72 9.58 6.57 -2.74
CA TRP A 72 9.26 6.37 -1.34
C TRP A 72 9.88 5.05 -0.90
N ASN A 73 10.81 5.21 0.02
CA ASN A 73 11.48 4.12 0.70
C ASN A 73 11.68 4.55 2.15
N ASP A 74 10.62 5.14 2.73
CA ASP A 74 10.64 5.56 4.13
C ASP A 74 10.74 4.29 4.97
N ASP A 75 11.99 3.97 5.25
CA ASP A 75 12.44 3.30 6.44
C ASP A 75 12.44 1.76 6.34
N PHE A 76 13.59 1.17 6.67
CA PHE A 76 13.73 -0.26 6.96
C PHE A 76 12.78 -0.73 8.08
N SER A 77 12.07 0.19 8.74
CA SER A 77 11.02 -0.06 9.73
C SER A 77 9.67 -0.49 9.15
N THR A 78 9.41 -0.27 7.85
CA THR A 78 8.16 -0.69 7.20
C THR A 78 8.19 -2.14 6.74
N LYS A 79 9.36 -2.77 6.67
CA LYS A 79 9.47 -4.21 6.38
C LYS A 79 8.79 -5.04 7.45
N ARG A 80 8.12 -6.12 7.04
CA ARG A 80 7.36 -6.98 7.93
C ARG A 80 7.61 -8.43 7.59
N LYS A 81 7.84 -9.24 8.62
CA LYS A 81 7.92 -10.69 8.48
C LYS A 81 6.51 -11.25 8.32
N VAL A 82 6.31 -12.14 7.36
CA VAL A 82 5.04 -12.87 7.18
C VAL A 82 4.79 -13.74 8.41
N ARG A 83 3.65 -13.51 9.09
CA ARG A 83 3.20 -14.28 10.25
C ARG A 83 1.94 -15.05 9.87
N GLY A 84 1.97 -16.38 10.03
CA GLY A 84 0.93 -17.23 9.47
C GLY A 84 0.99 -17.21 7.95
N ASP A 85 -0.05 -16.68 7.32
CA ASP A 85 -0.23 -16.56 5.87
C ASP A 85 -0.33 -15.11 5.40
N SER A 86 -0.20 -14.10 6.26
CA SER A 86 -0.45 -12.72 5.86
C SER A 86 0.53 -11.72 6.46
N VAL A 87 0.53 -10.53 5.88
CA VAL A 87 1.24 -9.36 6.37
C VAL A 87 0.42 -8.11 6.07
N THR A 88 0.43 -7.15 6.99
CA THR A 88 -0.30 -5.89 6.83
C THR A 88 0.64 -4.71 6.99
N PHE A 89 0.54 -3.76 6.07
CA PHE A 89 1.21 -2.48 6.07
C PHE A 89 0.18 -1.36 6.20
N VAL A 90 0.62 -0.24 6.77
CA VAL A 90 -0.09 1.04 6.70
C VAL A 90 0.85 1.97 5.96
N VAL A 91 0.45 2.40 4.78
CA VAL A 91 1.25 3.23 3.86
C VAL A 91 0.46 4.48 3.51
N PRO A 92 1.11 5.61 3.18
CA PRO A 92 0.37 6.73 2.62
C PRO A 92 -0.31 6.29 1.31
N THR A 93 -1.56 6.69 1.12
CA THR A 93 -2.38 6.29 -0.03
C THR A 93 -1.74 6.70 -1.35
N GLU A 94 -1.12 7.89 -1.40
CA GLU A 94 -0.40 8.40 -2.57
C GLU A 94 0.81 7.54 -2.97
N ASN A 95 1.40 6.80 -2.02
CA ASN A 95 2.53 5.93 -2.27
C ASN A 95 2.14 4.54 -2.79
N THR A 96 0.84 4.22 -2.86
CA THR A 96 0.37 2.91 -3.36
C THR A 96 0.53 2.74 -4.87
N ARG A 97 0.37 3.82 -5.64
CA ARG A 97 0.59 3.79 -7.10
C ARG A 97 2.08 3.58 -7.39
N GLY A 98 2.45 2.62 -8.21
CA GLY A 98 3.85 2.26 -8.46
C GLY A 98 4.54 1.60 -7.26
N MET A 99 3.78 1.14 -6.27
CA MET A 99 4.32 0.35 -5.17
C MET A 99 4.67 -1.06 -5.67
N SER A 100 5.81 -1.56 -5.24
CA SER A 100 6.22 -2.96 -5.39
C SER A 100 6.51 -3.56 -4.03
N PHE A 101 6.49 -4.89 -3.95
CA PHE A 101 6.75 -5.63 -2.72
C PHE A 101 7.91 -6.58 -2.93
N MET A 102 9.06 -6.20 -2.39
CA MET A 102 10.25 -7.03 -2.40
C MET A 102 10.12 -8.14 -1.37
N ILE A 103 10.56 -9.34 -1.75
CA ILE A 103 10.60 -10.55 -0.94
C ILE A 103 12.04 -10.85 -0.56
N GLN A 104 12.35 -10.75 0.72
CA GLN A 104 13.57 -11.28 1.29
C GLN A 104 13.27 -12.67 1.91
N PRO A 105 13.88 -13.76 1.40
CA PRO A 105 13.77 -15.09 1.99
C PRO A 105 14.29 -15.13 3.45
N PRO A 106 13.86 -16.09 4.29
CA PRO A 106 14.35 -16.22 5.66
C PRO A 106 15.87 -16.44 5.72
N GLU A 107 16.51 -15.93 6.79
CA GLU A 107 17.97 -15.79 6.94
C GLU A 107 18.77 -17.11 6.96
N GLU A 108 18.15 -18.24 7.31
CA GLU A 108 18.77 -19.57 7.22
C GLU A 108 18.90 -20.01 5.74
N GLY A 109 19.78 -19.34 4.98
CA GLY A 109 20.02 -19.64 3.56
C GLY A 109 20.45 -18.48 2.64
N SER A 110 20.87 -17.33 3.19
CA SER A 110 21.62 -16.25 2.51
C SER A 110 21.18 -15.87 1.08
N GLY A 111 20.06 -15.16 0.96
CA GLY A 111 19.60 -14.60 -0.30
C GLY A 111 19.19 -15.66 -1.33
N PRO A 112 18.52 -15.28 -2.40
CA PRO A 112 18.01 -16.24 -3.39
C PRO A 112 19.11 -16.87 -4.26
N GLY A 113 20.41 -16.71 -3.94
CA GLY A 113 21.56 -17.18 -4.72
C GLY A 113 21.73 -16.51 -6.10
N ILE A 114 20.78 -15.66 -6.50
CA ILE A 114 20.74 -14.96 -7.79
C ILE A 114 21.23 -13.50 -7.70
N ASN A 115 21.80 -13.09 -6.56
CA ASN A 115 22.25 -11.71 -6.32
C ASN A 115 21.15 -10.64 -6.57
N ALA A 116 19.88 -10.94 -6.29
CA ALA A 116 18.74 -10.02 -6.41
C ALA A 116 17.54 -10.58 -5.64
N ASN A 117 16.71 -9.77 -5.02
CA ASN A 117 15.51 -10.23 -4.31
C ASN A 117 14.29 -10.30 -5.25
N PRO A 118 13.49 -11.38 -5.23
CA PRO A 118 12.24 -11.45 -5.97
C PRO A 118 11.28 -10.36 -5.53
N VAL A 119 10.44 -9.92 -6.46
CA VAL A 119 9.34 -8.99 -6.18
C VAL A 119 8.01 -9.66 -6.52
N ILE A 120 6.93 -9.25 -5.86
CA ILE A 120 5.58 -9.73 -6.18
C ILE A 120 5.14 -9.14 -7.52
N VAL A 121 4.76 -10.00 -8.47
CA VAL A 121 4.22 -9.58 -9.77
C VAL A 121 2.73 -9.26 -9.64
N PHE A 122 2.32 -8.06 -10.08
CA PHE A 122 0.91 -7.66 -10.10
C PHE A 122 0.22 -8.09 -11.39
N GLN A 123 0.92 -7.95 -12.51
CA GLN A 123 0.40 -8.28 -13.84
C GLN A 123 1.45 -8.97 -14.69
N TYR A 124 1.09 -10.09 -15.31
CA TYR A 124 1.88 -10.67 -16.39
C TYR A 124 1.36 -10.14 -17.73
N ALA A 125 2.25 -9.95 -18.71
CA ALA A 125 1.84 -9.47 -20.03
C ALA A 125 0.86 -10.47 -20.68
N GLY A 126 -0.23 -9.95 -21.24
CA GLY A 126 -1.31 -10.76 -21.83
C GLY A 126 -2.35 -11.29 -20.83
N TYR A 127 -2.31 -10.83 -19.57
CA TYR A 127 -3.35 -11.07 -18.57
C TYR A 127 -3.92 -9.75 -18.08
N GLU A 128 -5.24 -9.62 -18.09
CA GLU A 128 -5.98 -8.43 -17.70
C GLU A 128 -6.22 -8.36 -16.19
N PRO A 129 -6.40 -7.15 -15.62
CA PRO A 129 -6.84 -7.02 -14.24
C PRO A 129 -8.15 -7.78 -13.97
N GLY A 130 -8.20 -8.51 -12.86
CA GLY A 130 -9.30 -9.40 -12.49
C GLY A 130 -9.12 -10.84 -12.98
N GLU A 131 -8.23 -11.11 -13.94
CA GLU A 131 -8.00 -12.48 -14.41
C GLU A 131 -7.23 -13.34 -13.41
N TRP A 132 -7.51 -14.64 -13.41
CA TRP A 132 -6.80 -15.57 -12.55
C TRP A 132 -5.62 -16.20 -13.28
N VAL A 133 -4.40 -15.92 -12.82
CA VAL A 133 -3.19 -16.58 -13.34
C VAL A 133 -2.84 -17.79 -12.49
N GLU A 134 -2.82 -18.96 -13.12
CA GLU A 134 -2.34 -20.19 -12.50
C GLU A 134 -0.81 -20.25 -12.43
N ARG A 135 -0.29 -21.13 -11.57
CA ARG A 135 1.16 -21.40 -11.50
C ARG A 135 1.75 -21.79 -12.86
N SER A 136 1.04 -22.63 -13.60
CA SER A 136 1.50 -23.17 -14.89
C SER A 136 1.71 -22.06 -15.93
N GLN A 137 0.89 -21.01 -15.86
CA GLN A 137 0.94 -19.79 -16.66
C GLN A 137 2.03 -18.85 -16.14
N ALA A 138 2.05 -18.57 -14.83
CA ALA A 138 3.05 -17.69 -14.21
C ALA A 138 4.49 -18.16 -14.51
N VAL A 139 4.78 -19.46 -14.38
CA VAL A 139 6.11 -20.03 -14.67
C VAL A 139 6.54 -19.87 -16.13
N LYS A 140 5.60 -19.71 -17.06
CA LYS A 140 5.86 -19.58 -18.50
C LYS A 140 5.79 -18.13 -18.99
N ALA A 141 5.31 -17.21 -18.17
CA ALA A 141 5.24 -15.81 -18.54
C ALA A 141 6.64 -15.31 -18.88
N SER A 142 6.82 -14.70 -20.04
CA SER A 142 8.08 -14.13 -20.47
C SER A 142 8.24 -12.68 -20.00
N SER A 143 7.14 -12.02 -19.65
CA SER A 143 7.11 -10.62 -19.25
C SER A 143 6.09 -10.36 -18.13
N GLY A 144 6.46 -9.53 -17.16
CA GLY A 144 5.65 -9.22 -15.98
C GLY A 144 5.99 -7.86 -15.36
N SER A 145 5.05 -7.29 -14.63
CA SER A 145 5.19 -6.01 -13.94
C SER A 145 4.90 -6.16 -12.45
N PRO A 146 5.84 -5.78 -11.58
CA PRO A 146 5.64 -5.77 -10.13
C PRO A 146 5.08 -4.43 -9.61
N CYS A 147 4.79 -3.49 -10.50
CA CYS A 147 4.43 -2.12 -10.17
C CYS A 147 2.92 -1.98 -10.09
N TRP A 148 2.37 -1.99 -8.88
CA TRP A 148 0.93 -1.93 -8.66
C TRP A 148 0.33 -0.59 -9.09
N ALA A 149 -0.86 -0.58 -9.71
CA ALA A 149 -1.58 0.66 -10.02
C ALA A 149 -2.00 1.47 -8.79
N GLY A 150 -1.97 0.87 -7.61
CA GLY A 150 -2.32 1.51 -6.35
C GLY A 150 -3.83 1.52 -6.08
N THR A 151 -4.23 2.28 -5.07
CA THR A 151 -5.62 2.41 -4.67
C THR A 151 -5.88 3.75 -3.99
N THR A 152 -7.14 4.16 -3.96
CA THR A 152 -7.64 5.26 -3.14
C THR A 152 -8.38 4.79 -1.89
N GLU A 153 -8.57 3.48 -1.75
CA GLU A 153 -9.31 2.88 -0.65
C GLU A 153 -8.53 2.94 0.66
N ALA A 154 -9.22 3.10 1.78
CA ALA A 154 -8.59 3.10 3.10
C ALA A 154 -8.02 1.72 3.50
N SER A 155 -8.49 0.64 2.85
CA SER A 155 -8.02 -0.72 3.10
C SER A 155 -8.17 -1.60 1.86
N VAL A 156 -7.16 -2.40 1.57
CA VAL A 156 -7.14 -3.38 0.47
C VAL A 156 -6.56 -4.71 0.93
N SER A 157 -7.07 -5.81 0.38
CA SER A 157 -6.54 -7.15 0.59
C SER A 157 -6.14 -7.76 -0.74
N LEU A 158 -4.85 -8.09 -0.89
CA LEU A 158 -4.28 -8.68 -2.10
C LEU A 158 -3.95 -10.15 -1.83
N SER A 159 -4.47 -11.05 -2.66
CA SER A 159 -4.16 -12.48 -2.58
C SER A 159 -2.92 -12.78 -3.41
N VAL A 160 -1.86 -13.24 -2.75
CA VAL A 160 -0.56 -13.51 -3.37
C VAL A 160 -0.32 -15.00 -3.43
N ASN A 161 -0.33 -15.58 -4.62
CA ASN A 161 0.12 -16.95 -4.81
C ASN A 161 1.65 -16.98 -4.74
N VAL A 162 2.20 -17.85 -3.89
CA VAL A 162 3.65 -18.06 -3.82
C VAL A 162 4.01 -19.53 -4.00
N ARG A 163 4.96 -19.78 -4.90
CA ARG A 163 5.57 -21.10 -5.12
C ARG A 163 7.09 -20.94 -5.18
N ALA A 164 7.81 -22.04 -5.08
CA ALA A 164 9.23 -22.05 -5.36
C ALA A 164 9.49 -22.54 -6.79
N VAL A 165 10.35 -21.83 -7.51
CA VAL A 165 10.97 -22.29 -8.75
C VAL A 165 12.47 -22.48 -8.54
N LYS A 166 13.11 -23.23 -9.42
CA LYS A 166 14.57 -23.32 -9.46
C LYS A 166 15.08 -22.36 -10.53
N LEU A 167 15.95 -21.43 -10.16
CA LEU A 167 16.67 -20.53 -11.07
C LEU A 167 18.17 -20.87 -11.04
N ARG A 168 18.90 -20.36 -12.02
CA ARG A 168 20.36 -20.49 -12.09
C ARG A 168 20.97 -19.38 -11.24
N ALA A 169 21.80 -19.75 -10.27
CA ALA A 169 22.55 -18.82 -9.43
C ALA A 169 23.76 -18.25 -10.19
N VAL A 170 24.42 -17.25 -9.58
CA VAL A 170 25.64 -16.63 -10.15
C VAL A 170 26.79 -17.64 -10.27
N ASP A 171 26.82 -18.65 -9.40
CA ASP A 171 27.80 -19.75 -9.40
C ASP A 171 27.38 -20.97 -10.24
N ASP A 172 26.38 -20.80 -11.11
CA ASP A 172 25.76 -21.85 -11.94
C ASP A 172 24.98 -22.95 -11.19
N SER A 173 24.92 -22.89 -9.87
CA SER A 173 24.10 -23.81 -9.09
C SER A 173 22.59 -23.53 -9.30
N ARG A 174 21.74 -24.47 -8.84
CA ARG A 174 20.28 -24.33 -8.94
C ARG A 174 19.69 -24.05 -7.57
N VAL A 175 19.25 -22.82 -7.39
CA VAL A 175 18.73 -22.28 -6.12
C VAL A 175 17.21 -22.14 -6.18
N ARG A 176 16.56 -22.34 -5.03
CA ARG A 176 15.11 -22.17 -4.92
C ARG A 176 14.80 -20.69 -4.71
N VAL A 177 13.99 -20.14 -5.60
CA VAL A 177 13.61 -18.73 -5.59
C VAL A 177 12.08 -18.63 -5.47
N PRO A 178 11.56 -17.75 -4.60
CA PRO A 178 10.13 -17.41 -4.60
C PRO A 178 9.67 -16.90 -5.97
N LEU A 179 8.64 -17.55 -6.50
CA LEU A 179 7.78 -17.05 -7.56
C LEU A 179 6.49 -16.58 -6.89
N ALA A 180 6.22 -15.28 -6.92
CA ALA A 180 5.09 -14.66 -6.25
C ALA A 180 4.31 -13.76 -7.22
N TRP A 181 2.99 -13.93 -7.28
CA TRP A 181 2.12 -13.11 -8.11
C TRP A 181 0.77 -12.90 -7.44
N VAL A 182 0.14 -11.76 -7.72
CA VAL A 182 -1.23 -11.48 -7.25
C VAL A 182 -2.23 -12.24 -8.12
N ALA A 183 -3.23 -12.85 -7.49
CA ALA A 183 -4.32 -13.56 -8.14
C ALA A 183 -5.63 -13.32 -7.35
N PRO A 184 -6.66 -12.68 -7.95
CA PRO A 184 -6.71 -12.21 -9.34
C PRO A 184 -5.64 -11.15 -9.64
N THR A 185 -5.27 -11.06 -10.91
CA THR A 185 -4.31 -10.08 -11.41
C THR A 185 -4.79 -8.67 -11.10
N GLU A 186 -3.87 -7.83 -10.68
CA GLU A 186 -4.13 -6.43 -10.39
C GLU A 186 -3.51 -5.58 -11.49
N ALA A 187 -4.12 -4.42 -11.77
CA ALA A 187 -3.57 -3.51 -12.75
C ALA A 187 -2.15 -3.08 -12.34
N ALA A 188 -1.24 -3.09 -13.32
CA ALA A 188 0.09 -2.55 -13.16
C ALA A 188 0.21 -1.14 -13.76
N VAL A 189 1.21 -0.39 -13.27
CA VAL A 189 1.64 0.89 -13.87
C VAL A 189 3.07 0.78 -14.38
N GLY A 190 3.37 1.57 -15.40
CA GLY A 190 4.59 1.41 -16.18
C GLY A 190 4.45 0.24 -17.16
N GLY A 191 5.57 -0.19 -17.73
CA GLY A 191 5.62 -1.31 -18.65
C GLY A 191 5.81 -2.67 -17.97
N PHE A 192 6.08 -3.66 -18.81
CA PHE A 192 6.42 -5.01 -18.40
C PHE A 192 7.92 -5.26 -18.60
N THR A 193 8.53 -6.04 -17.73
CA THR A 193 9.93 -6.46 -17.86
C THR A 193 10.03 -7.96 -18.12
N SER A 194 11.14 -8.38 -18.72
CA SER A 194 11.45 -9.79 -18.90
C SER A 194 11.49 -10.53 -17.56
N THR A 195 10.98 -11.75 -17.53
CA THR A 195 11.06 -12.62 -16.35
C THR A 195 11.87 -13.88 -16.63
N ASP A 196 12.48 -14.46 -15.59
CA ASP A 196 13.02 -15.83 -15.64
C ASP A 196 12.08 -16.77 -14.89
N ARG A 197 11.38 -17.63 -15.65
CA ARG A 197 10.33 -18.52 -15.13
C ARG A 197 9.24 -17.80 -14.32
N GLY A 198 8.82 -16.61 -14.79
CA GLY A 198 7.83 -15.78 -14.11
C GLY A 198 8.39 -14.91 -12.99
N VAL A 199 9.66 -15.06 -12.61
CA VAL A 199 10.26 -14.28 -11.53
C VAL A 199 10.78 -12.96 -12.06
N VAL A 200 10.36 -11.88 -11.43
CA VAL A 200 11.01 -10.56 -11.49
C VAL A 200 11.80 -10.39 -10.19
N ALA A 201 13.01 -9.83 -10.28
CA ALA A 201 13.87 -9.59 -9.12
C ALA A 201 14.65 -8.28 -9.26
N ALA A 202 15.01 -7.68 -8.13
CA ALA A 202 15.78 -6.45 -8.04
C ALA A 202 16.88 -6.54 -6.98
N GLN A 203 18.02 -5.90 -7.22
CA GLN A 203 19.09 -5.77 -6.21
C GLN A 203 18.70 -4.76 -5.14
N ASP A 204 18.20 -3.61 -5.58
CA ASP A 204 17.74 -2.50 -4.76
C ASP A 204 16.23 -2.27 -5.01
N VAL A 205 15.77 -1.03 -4.89
CA VAL A 205 14.38 -0.67 -5.23
C VAL A 205 14.10 -0.97 -6.71
N TYR A 206 12.99 -1.64 -7.00
CA TYR A 206 12.55 -1.88 -8.37
C TYR A 206 11.94 -0.59 -8.96
N PRO A 207 12.48 -0.04 -10.07
CA PRO A 207 11.92 1.15 -10.71
C PRO A 207 10.68 0.80 -11.53
N CYS A 208 9.61 1.55 -11.30
CA CYS A 208 8.38 1.52 -12.08
C CYS A 208 8.44 2.55 -13.20
N GLY A 209 8.42 2.06 -14.44
CA GLY A 209 8.55 2.87 -15.64
C GLY A 209 9.81 2.55 -16.45
N GLY A 210 9.97 3.20 -17.60
CA GLY A 210 11.16 3.08 -18.45
C GLY A 210 11.32 1.75 -19.19
N THR A 211 10.29 0.89 -19.19
CA THR A 211 10.24 -0.34 -20.00
C THR A 211 8.97 -0.32 -20.85
N SER A 212 9.08 -0.82 -22.08
CA SER A 212 8.05 -0.81 -23.14
C SER A 212 7.44 -2.19 -23.32
#